data_AF-A0AAU7HC41-F1
#
_entry.id   AF-A0AAU7HC41-F1
#
_cell.length_a   1.000
_cell.length_b   1.000
_cell.length_c   1.000
_cell.angle_alpha   90.00
_cell.angle_beta   90.00
_cell.angle_gamma   90.00
#
_symmetry.space_group_name_H-M   'P 1'
#
loop_
_entity.id
_entity.type
_entity.pdbx_description
1 polymer ?
#
loop_
_entity_poly.entity_id
_entity_poly.type
_entity_poly.pdbx_seq_one_letter_code
_entity_poly.pdbx_strand_id
1 'polypeptide(L)'
;MLILDCSSRTQALHTLSAGFGCPPEKLKRVLLSLDLESIYELNPRQLVDAPQYLREYVCAELGEPGPFTRALWFHGTRTFAGNTFPAGLLALNQSESLAIKMLLDLAPNEMVRKHLQEWNVPGGVPDEMFQLRTGDRTHWGPYGHLVRELHFHTSENGQHDYLRLPELVEDVCNAYFENYAHDLTPHYLKVLHPCIIWFQADIVYEKGTLETALAYAYTSVRNLPPDGNSTFGIDREGKSVSRSSIAKIEFLPHGQIC
;
A
#
# COMPACT_ATOMS: atom_id res chain seq x y z
N MET A 1 -4.13 -10.24 -22.33
CA MET A 1 -4.14 -8.99 -21.54
C MET A 1 -3.09 -9.14 -20.46
N LEU A 2 -2.13 -8.23 -20.37
CA LEU A 2 -1.05 -8.31 -19.38
C LEU A 2 -1.51 -7.66 -18.07
N ILE A 3 -1.28 -8.35 -16.96
CA ILE A 3 -1.49 -7.83 -15.61
C ILE A 3 -0.12 -7.62 -14.99
N LEU A 4 0.15 -6.41 -14.51
CA LEU A 4 1.38 -6.11 -13.79
C LEU A 4 1.28 -6.67 -12.37
N ASP A 5 2.26 -7.48 -11.96
CA ASP A 5 2.26 -8.17 -10.68
C ASP A 5 3.59 -7.94 -9.94
N CYS A 6 3.56 -7.03 -8.97
CA CYS A 6 4.68 -6.77 -8.07
C CYS A 6 4.46 -7.40 -6.67
N SER A 7 3.80 -8.57 -6.63
CA SER A 7 3.63 -9.35 -5.40
C SER A 7 4.93 -9.93 -4.86
N SER A 8 5.90 -10.16 -5.74
CA SER A 8 7.26 -10.57 -5.40
C SER A 8 8.24 -10.10 -6.46
N ARG A 9 9.52 -10.06 -6.10
CA ARG A 9 10.64 -9.74 -7.00
C ARG A 9 10.62 -10.59 -8.28
N THR A 10 10.36 -11.89 -8.13
CA THR A 10 10.23 -12.84 -9.24
C THR A 10 9.05 -12.49 -10.14
N GLN A 11 7.87 -12.23 -9.56
CA GLN A 11 6.67 -11.89 -10.34
C GLN A 11 6.80 -10.55 -11.07
N ALA A 12 7.45 -9.56 -10.46
CA ALA A 12 7.72 -8.27 -11.10
C ALA A 12 8.57 -8.47 -12.35
N LEU A 13 9.69 -9.19 -12.23
CA LEU A 13 10.54 -9.52 -13.37
C LEU A 13 9.78 -10.33 -14.44
N HIS A 14 9.01 -11.34 -14.05
CA HIS A 14 8.25 -12.16 -15.01
C HIS A 14 7.22 -11.35 -15.80
N THR A 15 6.41 -10.53 -15.12
CA THR A 15 5.34 -9.76 -15.77
C THR A 15 5.88 -8.62 -16.61
N LEU A 16 6.91 -7.90 -16.14
CA LEU A 16 7.62 -6.89 -16.94
C LEU A 16 8.25 -7.51 -18.19
N SER A 17 8.97 -8.61 -18.05
CA SER A 17 9.63 -9.27 -19.19
C SER A 17 8.62 -9.74 -20.24
N ALA A 18 7.46 -10.26 -19.80
CA ALA A 18 6.35 -10.58 -20.69
C ALA A 18 5.82 -9.34 -21.41
N GLY A 19 5.74 -8.19 -20.74
CA GLY A 19 5.41 -6.90 -21.34
C GLY A 19 6.40 -6.48 -22.43
N PHE A 20 7.69 -6.56 -22.15
CA PHE A 20 8.77 -6.27 -23.11
C PHE A 20 8.98 -7.38 -24.16
N GLY A 21 8.17 -8.44 -24.16
CA GLY A 21 8.31 -9.55 -25.12
C GLY A 21 9.66 -10.27 -25.04
N CYS A 22 10.28 -10.32 -23.85
CA CYS A 22 11.59 -10.92 -23.66
C CYS A 22 11.65 -11.92 -22.49
N PRO A 23 12.69 -12.77 -22.41
CA PRO A 23 12.91 -13.62 -21.23
C PRO A 23 13.36 -12.81 -20.01
N PRO A 24 13.04 -13.24 -18.77
CA PRO A 24 13.49 -12.58 -17.54
C PRO A 24 14.99 -12.31 -17.44
N GLU A 25 15.83 -13.23 -17.91
CA GLU A 25 17.28 -13.06 -17.93
C GLU A 25 17.75 -11.95 -18.88
N LYS A 26 16.96 -11.59 -19.90
CA LYS A 26 17.27 -10.44 -20.77
C LYS A 26 16.98 -9.14 -20.04
N LEU A 27 15.78 -8.98 -19.45
CA LEU A 27 15.43 -7.79 -18.67
C LEU A 27 16.41 -7.60 -17.51
N LYS A 28 16.73 -8.67 -16.77
CA LYS A 28 17.71 -8.65 -15.68
C LYS A 28 19.08 -8.12 -16.13
N ARG A 29 19.59 -8.57 -17.29
CA ARG A 29 20.87 -8.08 -17.82
C ARG A 29 20.83 -6.58 -18.15
N VAL A 30 19.75 -6.09 -18.74
CA VAL A 30 19.56 -4.65 -19.02
C VAL A 30 19.50 -3.85 -17.73
N LEU A 31 18.74 -4.31 -16.73
CA LEU A 31 18.66 -3.64 -15.44
C LEU A 31 20.01 -3.62 -14.70
N LEU A 32 20.85 -4.66 -14.87
CA LEU A 32 22.19 -4.74 -14.29
C LEU A 32 23.26 -3.98 -15.07
N SER A 33 23.05 -3.66 -16.35
CA SER A 33 24.01 -2.88 -17.15
C SER A 33 23.99 -1.39 -16.81
N LEU A 34 22.95 -0.94 -16.10
CA LEU A 34 22.79 0.43 -15.65
C LEU A 34 23.24 0.59 -14.20
N ASP A 35 23.92 1.68 -13.86
CA ASP A 35 24.16 2.06 -12.47
C ASP A 35 23.61 3.46 -12.22
N LEU A 36 22.38 3.52 -11.69
CA LEU A 36 21.69 4.77 -11.42
C LEU A 36 22.43 5.62 -10.38
N GLU A 37 23.06 5.02 -9.37
CA GLU A 37 23.78 5.76 -8.34
C GLU A 37 24.97 6.49 -8.97
N SER A 38 25.84 5.75 -9.68
CA SER A 38 26.96 6.32 -10.41
C SER A 38 26.53 7.41 -11.42
N ILE A 39 25.42 7.22 -12.13
CA ILE A 39 24.94 8.19 -13.12
C ILE A 39 24.56 9.53 -12.46
N TYR A 40 23.83 9.50 -11.34
CA TYR A 40 23.34 10.71 -10.68
C TYR A 40 24.42 11.37 -9.80
N GLU A 41 25.37 10.60 -9.26
CA GLU A 41 26.55 11.16 -8.58
C GLU A 41 27.48 11.90 -9.55
N LEU A 42 27.75 11.32 -10.71
CA LEU A 42 28.65 11.91 -11.71
C LEU A 42 28.00 13.04 -12.52
N ASN A 43 26.66 13.09 -12.56
CA ASN A 43 25.90 14.10 -13.30
C ASN A 43 24.87 14.78 -12.39
N PRO A 44 25.30 15.65 -11.45
CA PRO A 44 24.38 16.33 -10.52
C PRO A 44 23.43 17.32 -11.20
N ARG A 45 23.60 17.58 -12.51
CA ARG A 45 22.69 18.38 -13.34
C ARG A 45 21.68 17.53 -14.12
N GLN A 46 21.62 16.22 -13.87
CA GLN A 46 20.64 15.34 -14.49
C GLN A 46 19.23 15.79 -14.08
N LEU A 47 18.44 16.25 -15.06
CA LEU A 47 17.13 16.86 -14.83
C LEU A 47 15.99 15.83 -14.84
N VAL A 48 16.20 14.69 -15.49
CA VAL A 48 15.24 13.59 -15.52
C VAL A 48 15.34 12.84 -14.18
N ASP A 49 14.23 12.49 -13.56
CA ASP A 49 14.25 11.67 -12.35
C ASP A 49 14.70 10.22 -12.64
N ALA A 50 15.21 9.53 -11.61
CA ALA A 50 15.77 8.19 -11.79
C ALA A 50 14.75 7.14 -12.30
N PRO A 51 13.48 7.12 -11.85
CA PRO A 51 12.47 6.20 -12.40
C PRO A 51 12.20 6.42 -13.89
N GLN A 52 12.06 7.66 -14.34
CA GLN A 52 11.84 8.00 -15.74
C GLN A 52 13.07 7.64 -16.58
N TYR A 53 14.27 7.97 -16.10
CA TYR A 53 15.51 7.61 -16.79
C TYR A 53 15.63 6.10 -16.97
N LEU A 54 15.34 5.33 -15.90
CA LEU A 54 15.35 3.88 -15.93
C LEU A 54 14.36 3.34 -16.98
N ARG A 55 13.15 3.90 -17.03
CA ARG A 55 12.16 3.53 -18.05
C ARG A 55 12.68 3.81 -19.46
N GLU A 56 13.17 5.02 -19.72
CA GLU A 56 13.69 5.42 -21.03
C GLU A 56 14.84 4.50 -21.48
N TYR A 57 15.77 4.19 -20.58
CA TYR A 57 16.88 3.29 -20.86
C TYR A 57 16.40 1.87 -21.20
N VAL A 58 15.49 1.30 -20.41
CA VAL A 58 14.97 -0.05 -20.66
C VAL A 58 14.18 -0.09 -21.98
N CYS A 59 13.37 0.93 -22.27
CA CYS A 59 12.64 1.03 -23.54
C CYS A 59 13.60 1.18 -24.73
N ALA A 60 14.71 1.90 -24.60
CA ALA A 60 15.71 2.00 -25.65
C ALA A 60 16.37 0.64 -25.96
N GLU A 61 16.62 -0.19 -24.95
CA GLU A 61 17.28 -1.50 -25.09
C GLU A 61 16.32 -2.62 -25.53
N LEU A 62 15.05 -2.57 -25.12
CA LEU A 62 14.09 -3.66 -25.31
C LEU A 62 12.90 -3.31 -26.22
N GLY A 63 12.73 -2.04 -26.59
CA GLY A 63 11.51 -1.52 -27.19
C GLY A 63 10.44 -1.18 -26.14
N GLU A 64 9.31 -0.64 -26.60
CA GLU A 64 8.19 -0.36 -25.71
C GLU A 64 7.49 -1.65 -25.24
N PRO A 65 7.07 -1.73 -23.96
CA PRO A 65 6.31 -2.87 -23.50
C PRO A 65 4.90 -2.86 -24.10
N GLY A 66 4.30 -4.05 -24.25
CA GLY A 66 2.88 -4.18 -24.52
C GLY A 66 2.03 -3.55 -23.40
N PRO A 67 0.79 -3.13 -23.69
CA PRO A 67 -0.04 -2.43 -22.71
C PRO A 67 -0.51 -3.37 -21.59
N PHE A 68 -0.09 -3.06 -20.36
CA PHE A 68 -0.68 -3.46 -19.10
C PHE A 68 -1.94 -2.62 -18.85
N THR A 69 -3.11 -3.24 -18.81
CA THR A 69 -4.35 -2.51 -18.52
C THR A 69 -4.73 -2.55 -17.05
N ARG A 70 -4.21 -3.53 -16.30
CA ARG A 70 -4.51 -3.75 -14.88
C ARG A 70 -3.26 -4.17 -14.12
N ALA A 71 -3.26 -3.91 -12.82
CA ALA A 71 -2.23 -4.37 -11.90
C ALA A 71 -2.85 -5.06 -10.68
N LEU A 72 -2.05 -5.85 -9.98
CA LEU A 72 -2.31 -6.22 -8.60
C LEU A 72 -1.82 -5.10 -7.68
N TRP A 73 -2.72 -4.62 -6.82
CA TRP A 73 -2.48 -3.59 -5.81
C TRP A 73 -2.60 -4.20 -4.42
N PHE A 74 -1.86 -3.64 -3.47
CA PHE A 74 -1.70 -4.17 -2.12
C PHE A 74 -2.10 -3.12 -1.09
N HIS A 75 -3.21 -3.37 -0.38
CA HIS A 75 -3.67 -2.55 0.74
C HIS A 75 -3.28 -3.21 2.06
N GLY A 76 -2.37 -2.59 2.80
CA GLY A 76 -2.01 -3.00 4.15
C GLY A 76 -3.08 -2.52 5.13
N THR A 77 -3.47 -3.37 6.09
CA THR A 77 -4.43 -3.00 7.12
C THR A 77 -4.39 -3.96 8.32
N ARG A 78 -5.26 -3.73 9.30
CA ARG A 78 -5.55 -4.63 10.41
C ARG A 78 -7.04 -4.88 10.56
N THR A 79 -7.42 -6.12 10.84
CA THR A 79 -8.82 -6.50 11.08
C THR A 79 -8.91 -7.73 11.97
N PHE A 80 -10.10 -8.14 12.39
CA PHE A 80 -10.27 -9.38 13.15
C PHE A 80 -9.84 -10.61 12.32
N ALA A 81 -9.29 -11.62 12.99
CA ALA A 81 -8.81 -12.83 12.33
C ALA A 81 -9.93 -13.52 11.55
N GLY A 82 -9.67 -13.86 10.28
CA GLY A 82 -10.62 -14.56 9.42
C GLY A 82 -11.65 -13.65 8.72
N ASN A 83 -11.52 -12.32 8.80
CA ASN A 83 -12.34 -11.42 7.98
C ASN A 83 -12.17 -11.73 6.48
N THR A 84 -13.29 -11.95 5.79
CA THR A 84 -13.33 -12.31 4.36
C THR A 84 -13.69 -11.14 3.44
N PHE A 85 -13.89 -9.94 4.02
CA PHE A 85 -14.28 -8.71 3.33
C PHE A 85 -15.46 -8.90 2.38
N PRO A 86 -16.62 -9.43 2.83
CA PRO A 86 -17.72 -9.80 1.95
C PRO A 86 -18.31 -8.61 1.15
N ALA A 87 -18.26 -7.41 1.72
CA ALA A 87 -18.67 -6.17 1.04
C ALA A 87 -17.55 -5.58 0.14
N GLY A 88 -16.38 -6.21 0.08
CA GLY A 88 -15.18 -5.68 -0.55
C GLY A 88 -14.34 -4.81 0.39
N LEU A 89 -13.36 -4.12 -0.17
CA LEU A 89 -12.58 -3.09 0.52
C LEU A 89 -13.27 -1.75 0.28
N LEU A 90 -13.90 -1.25 1.33
CA LEU A 90 -14.79 -0.09 1.25
C LEU A 90 -14.01 1.22 1.40
N ALA A 91 -14.43 2.25 0.68
CA ALA A 91 -13.96 3.62 0.86
C ALA A 91 -14.33 4.14 2.26
N LEU A 92 -13.60 5.15 2.74
CA LEU A 92 -13.69 5.65 4.12
C LEU A 92 -15.11 6.03 4.53
N ASN A 93 -15.83 6.76 3.69
CA ASN A 93 -17.23 7.15 3.94
C ASN A 93 -18.20 5.96 4.15
N GLN A 94 -17.80 4.75 3.73
CA GLN A 94 -18.55 3.52 3.93
C GLN A 94 -17.95 2.64 5.04
N SER A 95 -16.63 2.74 5.28
CA SER A 95 -15.91 1.89 6.24
C SER A 95 -15.78 2.49 7.63
N GLU A 96 -15.93 3.80 7.81
CA GLU A 96 -15.78 4.49 9.10
C GLU A 96 -16.64 3.84 10.21
N SER A 97 -17.95 3.75 9.99
CA SER A 97 -18.87 3.14 10.96
C SER A 97 -18.56 1.67 11.24
N LEU A 98 -18.03 0.95 10.26
CA LEU A 98 -17.63 -0.45 10.41
C LEU A 98 -16.33 -0.59 11.21
N ALA A 99 -15.39 0.33 11.02
CA ALA A 99 -14.16 0.41 11.79
C ALA A 99 -14.47 0.74 13.26
N ILE A 100 -15.27 1.78 13.53
CA ILE A 100 -15.68 2.13 14.90
C ILE A 100 -16.44 0.98 15.55
N LYS A 101 -17.37 0.34 14.83
CA LYS A 101 -18.07 -0.85 15.33
C LYS A 101 -17.10 -1.99 15.68
N MET A 102 -16.11 -2.26 14.85
CA MET A 102 -15.09 -3.28 15.13
C MET A 102 -14.32 -2.96 16.42
N LEU A 103 -13.93 -1.71 16.63
CA LEU A 103 -13.23 -1.28 17.85
C LEU A 103 -14.13 -1.39 19.09
N LEU A 104 -15.40 -1.01 18.97
CA LEU A 104 -16.41 -1.22 20.02
C LEU A 104 -16.56 -2.70 20.39
N ASP A 105 -16.77 -3.56 19.40
CA ASP A 105 -16.96 -5.00 19.60
C ASP A 105 -15.74 -5.62 20.32
N LEU A 106 -14.54 -5.15 20.00
CA LEU A 106 -13.27 -5.62 20.55
C LEU A 106 -12.74 -4.80 21.74
N ALA A 107 -13.51 -3.87 22.30
CA ALA A 107 -13.06 -3.01 23.39
C ALA A 107 -12.54 -3.82 24.61
N PRO A 108 -11.47 -3.39 25.29
CA PRO A 108 -10.84 -4.16 26.37
C PRO A 108 -11.72 -4.29 27.63
N ASN A 109 -12.67 -3.38 27.83
CA ASN A 109 -13.62 -3.38 28.94
C ASN A 109 -14.83 -2.47 28.63
N GLU A 110 -15.84 -2.51 29.50
CA GLU A 110 -17.09 -1.77 29.33
C GLU A 110 -16.93 -0.25 29.41
N MET A 111 -15.94 0.24 30.18
CA MET A 111 -15.68 1.68 30.28
C MET A 111 -15.18 2.22 28.94
N VAL A 112 -14.17 1.57 28.35
CA VAL A 112 -13.66 1.92 27.01
C VAL A 112 -14.76 1.82 25.97
N ARG A 113 -15.57 0.74 26.00
CA ARG A 113 -16.72 0.57 25.11
C ARG A 113 -17.67 1.76 25.19
N LYS A 114 -18.02 2.21 26.39
CA LYS A 114 -18.93 3.34 26.61
C LYS A 114 -18.37 4.64 26.03
N HIS A 115 -17.10 4.96 26.29
CA HIS A 115 -16.46 6.15 25.74
C HIS A 115 -16.42 6.11 24.20
N LEU A 116 -16.00 5.00 23.60
CA LEU A 116 -16.00 4.84 22.14
C LEU A 116 -17.42 4.94 21.55
N GLN A 117 -18.45 4.56 22.31
CA GLN A 117 -19.84 4.66 21.88
C GLN A 117 -20.32 6.12 21.80
N GLU A 118 -19.75 7.01 22.62
CA GLU A 118 -20.00 8.46 22.55
C GLU A 118 -19.45 9.06 21.25
N TRP A 119 -18.42 8.45 20.66
CA TRP A 119 -17.80 8.85 19.39
C TRP A 119 -18.38 8.13 18.17
N ASN A 120 -19.35 7.23 18.35
CA ASN A 120 -19.96 6.44 17.28
C ASN A 120 -21.01 7.24 16.50
N VAL A 121 -20.56 8.35 15.92
CA VAL A 121 -21.27 9.21 14.98
C VAL A 121 -20.29 9.62 13.87
N PRO A 122 -20.75 9.98 12.67
CA PRO A 122 -19.86 10.37 11.58
C PRO A 122 -18.92 11.52 11.98
N GLY A 123 -17.61 11.33 11.84
CA GLY A 123 -16.58 12.29 12.25
C GLY A 123 -16.51 12.54 13.77
N GLY A 124 -17.09 11.65 14.58
CA GLY A 124 -17.30 11.86 16.02
C GLY A 124 -16.07 11.67 16.90
N VAL A 125 -14.98 11.13 16.36
CA VAL A 125 -13.73 10.96 17.10
C VAL A 125 -13.06 12.33 17.27
N PRO A 126 -12.70 12.74 18.50
CA PRO A 126 -12.09 14.03 18.78
C PRO A 126 -10.58 14.00 18.48
N ASP A 127 -10.24 13.73 17.22
CA ASP A 127 -8.87 13.77 16.68
C ASP A 127 -8.89 14.56 15.36
N GLU A 128 -7.95 15.49 15.19
CA GLU A 128 -7.90 16.39 14.04
C GLU A 128 -7.69 15.64 12.72
N MET A 129 -6.87 14.59 12.71
CA MET A 129 -6.60 13.78 11.52
C MET A 129 -7.79 12.91 11.16
N PHE A 130 -8.47 12.34 12.16
CA PHE A 130 -9.72 11.60 11.95
C PHE A 130 -10.76 12.50 11.27
N GLN A 131 -10.96 13.71 11.80
CA GLN A 131 -11.95 14.67 11.29
C GLN A 131 -11.59 15.16 9.89
N LEU A 132 -10.31 15.45 9.63
CA LEU A 132 -9.83 15.82 8.31
C LEU A 132 -10.13 14.73 7.28
N ARG A 133 -9.76 13.48 7.58
CA ARG A 133 -9.90 12.35 6.65
C ARG A 133 -11.36 11.99 6.39
N THR A 134 -12.18 11.95 7.43
CA THR A 134 -13.62 11.64 7.30
C THR A 134 -14.39 12.79 6.64
N GLY A 135 -13.95 14.04 6.83
CA GLY A 135 -14.56 15.24 6.25
C GLY A 135 -14.18 15.55 4.80
N ASP A 136 -13.01 15.10 4.32
CA ASP A 136 -12.55 15.36 2.95
C ASP A 136 -12.42 14.08 2.12
N ARG A 137 -13.15 14.08 0.99
CA ARG A 137 -13.19 12.98 0.02
C ARG A 137 -11.84 12.63 -0.60
N THR A 138 -10.87 13.54 -0.56
CA THR A 138 -9.51 13.28 -1.06
C THR A 138 -8.80 12.19 -0.25
N HIS A 139 -9.26 11.91 0.97
CA HIS A 139 -8.69 10.91 1.88
C HIS A 139 -9.41 9.56 1.86
N TRP A 140 -10.45 9.39 1.04
CA TRP A 140 -11.38 8.27 1.21
C TRP A 140 -10.88 6.93 0.66
N GLY A 141 -9.78 6.90 -0.07
CA GLY A 141 -9.20 5.65 -0.55
C GLY A 141 -10.20 4.79 -1.36
N PRO A 142 -10.11 3.45 -1.28
CA PRO A 142 -9.05 2.70 -0.60
C PRO A 142 -7.69 2.85 -1.29
N TYR A 143 -6.65 3.05 -0.49
CA TYR A 143 -5.28 3.14 -1.00
C TYR A 143 -4.70 1.74 -1.28
N GLY A 144 -3.87 1.62 -2.31
CA GLY A 144 -3.12 0.40 -2.58
C GLY A 144 -1.77 0.69 -3.21
N HIS A 145 -0.70 0.13 -2.65
CA HIS A 145 0.64 0.22 -3.23
C HIS A 145 0.78 -0.78 -4.38
N LEU A 146 1.57 -0.42 -5.39
CA LEU A 146 1.90 -1.35 -6.48
C LEU A 146 2.81 -2.48 -5.97
N VAL A 147 3.77 -2.18 -5.09
CA VAL A 147 4.76 -3.13 -4.60
C VAL A 147 4.31 -3.71 -3.27
N ARG A 148 4.11 -5.03 -3.20
CA ARG A 148 3.73 -5.69 -1.94
C ARG A 148 4.80 -5.56 -0.86
N GLU A 149 6.06 -5.74 -1.26
CA GLU A 149 7.23 -5.72 -0.36
C GLU A 149 7.39 -4.37 0.36
N LEU A 150 6.86 -3.28 -0.21
CA LEU A 150 6.90 -1.95 0.39
C LEU A 150 6.25 -1.88 1.78
N HIS A 151 5.22 -2.71 2.03
CA HIS A 151 4.56 -2.78 3.34
C HIS A 151 5.48 -3.27 4.47
N PHE A 152 6.65 -3.83 4.16
CA PHE A 152 7.66 -4.26 5.12
C PHE A 152 8.86 -3.29 5.20
N HIS A 153 8.82 -2.20 4.44
CA HIS A 153 9.88 -1.18 4.34
C HIS A 153 9.28 0.23 4.35
N THR A 154 8.18 0.43 5.06
CA THR A 154 7.43 1.70 5.03
C THR A 154 8.24 2.84 5.66
N SER A 155 8.89 2.57 6.79
CA SER A 155 9.74 3.53 7.53
C SER A 155 10.85 4.12 6.67
N GLU A 156 11.62 3.27 5.97
CA GLU A 156 12.75 3.70 5.13
C GLU A 156 12.29 4.49 3.90
N ASN A 157 11.01 4.35 3.54
CA ASN A 157 10.39 4.95 2.37
C ASN A 157 9.41 6.08 2.71
N GLY A 158 9.38 6.53 3.96
CA GLY A 158 8.49 7.62 4.41
C GLY A 158 7.01 7.33 4.24
N GLN A 159 6.61 6.05 4.26
CA GLN A 159 5.22 5.60 4.13
C GLN A 159 4.64 5.28 5.51
N HIS A 160 3.31 5.38 5.62
CA HIS A 160 2.59 4.94 6.83
C HIS A 160 2.65 3.42 6.98
N ASP A 161 2.89 2.93 8.20
CA ASP A 161 2.86 1.51 8.51
C ASP A 161 1.44 1.02 8.83
N TYR A 162 0.68 0.76 7.77
CA TYR A 162 -0.67 0.21 7.88
C TYR A 162 -0.72 -1.22 8.44
N LEU A 163 0.41 -1.95 8.43
CA LEU A 163 0.51 -3.28 9.05
C LEU A 163 0.71 -3.17 10.56
N ARG A 164 1.27 -2.08 11.06
CA ARG A 164 1.24 -1.76 12.50
C ARG A 164 -0.13 -1.26 12.91
N LEU A 165 -0.62 -0.16 12.34
CA LEU A 165 -1.95 0.33 12.65
C LEU A 165 -2.51 1.15 11.49
N PRO A 166 -3.73 0.85 10.99
CA PRO A 166 -4.39 1.72 10.02
C PRO A 166 -4.69 3.07 10.65
N GLU A 167 -4.54 4.15 9.89
CA GLU A 167 -4.68 5.54 10.37
C GLU A 167 -5.97 5.76 11.19
N LEU A 168 -7.13 5.29 10.73
CA LEU A 168 -8.38 5.44 11.50
C LEU A 168 -8.35 4.81 12.90
N VAL A 169 -7.65 3.68 13.05
CA VAL A 169 -7.53 3.00 14.35
C VAL A 169 -6.51 3.74 15.22
N GLU A 170 -5.44 4.24 14.60
CA GLU A 170 -4.44 5.07 15.27
C GLU A 170 -5.03 6.37 15.79
N ASP A 171 -5.78 7.09 14.96
CA ASP A 171 -6.46 8.33 15.33
C ASP A 171 -7.44 8.11 16.50
N VAL A 172 -8.17 6.97 16.52
CA VAL A 172 -9.02 6.61 17.67
C VAL A 172 -8.19 6.34 18.94
N CYS A 173 -7.04 5.68 18.81
CA CYS A 173 -6.15 5.44 19.95
C CYS A 173 -5.56 6.76 20.49
N ASN A 174 -5.15 7.66 19.60
CA ASN A 174 -4.63 8.98 19.92
C ASN A 174 -5.70 9.82 20.64
N ALA A 175 -6.90 9.93 20.07
CA ALA A 175 -8.03 10.59 20.71
C ALA A 175 -8.29 10.05 22.12
N TYR A 176 -8.26 8.72 22.29
CA TYR A 176 -8.50 8.08 23.58
C TYR A 176 -7.41 8.39 24.60
N PHE A 177 -6.15 8.37 24.17
CA PHE A 177 -5.04 8.76 25.02
C PHE A 177 -5.15 10.21 25.46
N GLU A 178 -5.46 11.13 24.55
CA GLU A 178 -5.59 12.56 24.87
C GLU A 178 -6.75 12.86 25.83
N ASN A 179 -7.89 12.19 25.65
CA ASN A 179 -9.09 12.45 26.46
C ASN A 179 -9.08 11.73 27.82
N TYR A 180 -8.40 10.58 27.93
CA TYR A 180 -8.49 9.71 29.12
C TYR A 180 -7.14 9.26 29.69
N ALA A 181 -6.01 9.72 29.14
CA ALA A 181 -4.65 9.35 29.54
C ALA A 181 -4.41 7.82 29.57
N HIS A 182 -5.01 7.09 28.64
CA HIS A 182 -4.91 5.64 28.54
C HIS A 182 -4.64 5.20 27.11
N ASP A 183 -3.54 4.48 26.89
CA ASP A 183 -3.12 4.03 25.56
C ASP A 183 -3.81 2.71 25.18
N LEU A 184 -4.67 2.76 24.16
CA LEU A 184 -5.36 1.59 23.60
C LEU A 184 -4.54 0.85 22.53
N THR A 185 -3.43 1.43 22.07
CA THR A 185 -2.61 0.87 20.99
C THR A 185 -2.14 -0.56 21.28
N PRO A 186 -1.60 -0.90 22.47
CA PRO A 186 -1.15 -2.26 22.75
C PRO A 186 -2.28 -3.29 22.69
N HIS A 187 -3.50 -2.88 23.06
CA HIS A 187 -4.67 -3.75 23.00
C HIS A 187 -5.08 -4.03 21.56
N TYR A 188 -5.24 -3.00 20.73
CA TYR A 188 -5.65 -3.19 19.33
C TYR A 188 -4.59 -3.86 18.47
N LEU A 189 -3.30 -3.65 18.75
CA LEU A 189 -2.21 -4.43 18.14
C LEU A 189 -2.30 -5.93 18.45
N LYS A 190 -2.85 -6.29 19.62
CA LYS A 190 -3.01 -7.67 20.06
C LYS A 190 -4.27 -8.34 19.49
N VAL A 191 -5.39 -7.62 19.41
CA VAL A 191 -6.68 -8.21 19.00
C VAL A 191 -6.96 -8.09 17.50
N LEU A 192 -6.32 -7.13 16.80
CA LEU A 192 -6.41 -6.99 15.36
C LEU A 192 -5.22 -7.67 14.67
N HIS A 193 -5.54 -8.50 13.69
CA HIS A 193 -4.59 -9.26 12.89
C HIS A 193 -4.17 -8.42 11.66
N PRO A 194 -2.86 -8.24 11.43
CA PRO A 194 -2.36 -7.55 10.24
C PRO A 194 -2.59 -8.37 8.97
N CYS A 195 -3.02 -7.69 7.90
CA CYS A 195 -3.20 -8.34 6.63
C CYS A 195 -2.91 -7.41 5.45
N ILE A 196 -2.59 -8.03 4.31
CA ILE A 196 -2.49 -7.37 3.02
C ILE A 196 -3.64 -7.87 2.14
N ILE A 197 -4.46 -6.95 1.66
CA ILE A 197 -5.53 -7.23 0.71
C ILE A 197 -4.98 -7.02 -0.70
N TRP A 198 -5.00 -8.08 -1.49
CA TRP A 198 -4.54 -8.07 -2.87
C TRP A 198 -5.76 -7.86 -3.77
N PHE A 199 -5.76 -6.82 -4.58
CA PHE A 199 -6.88 -6.55 -5.47
C PHE A 199 -6.43 -6.10 -6.85
N GLN A 200 -7.25 -6.42 -7.85
CA GLN A 200 -6.99 -6.01 -9.22
C GLN A 200 -7.72 -4.70 -9.53
N ALA A 201 -6.99 -3.71 -10.02
CA ALA A 201 -7.56 -2.46 -10.52
C ALA A 201 -6.80 -1.98 -11.76
N ASP A 202 -7.42 -1.05 -12.49
CA ASP A 202 -6.84 -0.49 -13.70
C ASP A 202 -5.57 0.30 -13.40
N ILE A 203 -4.66 0.31 -14.37
CA ILE A 203 -3.41 1.08 -14.29
C ILE A 203 -3.66 2.52 -14.70
N VAL A 204 -3.00 3.46 -14.03
CA VAL A 204 -2.90 4.85 -14.46
C VAL A 204 -1.47 5.08 -14.95
N TYR A 205 -1.28 5.03 -16.26
CA TYR A 205 0.05 5.07 -16.88
C TYR A 205 0.75 6.41 -16.65
N GLU A 206 -0.01 7.49 -16.74
CA GLU A 206 0.47 8.86 -16.62
C GLU A 206 0.99 9.18 -15.20
N LYS A 207 0.79 8.27 -14.25
CA LYS A 207 1.17 8.43 -12.85
C LYS A 207 2.41 7.62 -12.43
N GLY A 208 3.13 6.99 -13.36
CA GLY A 208 4.41 6.35 -13.04
C GLY A 208 4.35 4.85 -12.72
N THR A 209 3.25 4.16 -13.08
CA THR A 209 3.06 2.74 -12.70
C THR A 209 4.17 1.83 -13.26
N LEU A 210 4.58 2.06 -14.51
CA LEU A 210 5.63 1.24 -15.14
C LEU A 210 7.00 1.56 -14.54
N GLU A 211 7.27 2.83 -14.30
CA GLU A 211 8.47 3.39 -13.70
C GLU A 211 8.68 2.78 -12.30
N THR A 212 7.64 2.73 -11.47
CA THR A 212 7.68 2.08 -10.15
C THR A 212 7.95 0.58 -10.24
N ALA A 213 7.30 -0.14 -11.15
CA ALA A 213 7.56 -1.56 -11.31
C ALA A 213 8.99 -1.84 -11.80
N LEU A 214 9.51 -1.00 -12.71
CA LEU A 214 10.89 -1.07 -13.16
C LEU A 214 11.88 -0.73 -12.03
N ALA A 215 11.60 0.28 -11.22
CA ALA A 215 12.41 0.61 -10.04
C ALA A 215 12.46 -0.56 -9.06
N TYR A 216 11.32 -1.20 -8.78
CA TYR A 216 11.27 -2.39 -7.94
C TYR A 216 12.03 -3.57 -8.56
N ALA A 217 11.94 -3.77 -9.87
CA ALA A 217 12.74 -4.79 -10.56
C ALA A 217 14.24 -4.47 -10.52
N TYR A 218 14.62 -3.19 -10.63
CA TYR A 218 16.00 -2.72 -10.59
C TYR A 218 16.68 -2.98 -9.26
N THR A 219 15.99 -2.70 -8.14
CA THR A 219 16.49 -3.05 -6.79
C THR A 219 16.47 -4.56 -6.57
N SER A 220 15.44 -5.25 -7.07
CA SER A 220 15.30 -6.70 -6.97
C SER A 220 16.48 -7.47 -7.57
N VAL A 221 16.93 -7.11 -8.78
CA VAL A 221 18.06 -7.81 -9.44
C VAL A 221 19.41 -7.61 -8.74
N ARG A 222 19.49 -6.60 -7.87
CA ARG A 222 20.64 -6.29 -7.01
C ARG A 222 20.50 -6.84 -5.59
N ASN A 223 19.42 -7.56 -5.30
CA ASN A 223 19.08 -8.01 -3.95
C ASN A 223 18.91 -6.88 -2.92
N LEU A 224 18.55 -5.68 -3.37
CA LEU A 224 18.27 -4.54 -2.51
C LEU A 224 16.77 -4.49 -2.15
N PRO A 225 16.39 -3.90 -1.00
CA PRO A 225 14.99 -3.64 -0.68
C PRO A 225 14.37 -2.61 -1.65
N PRO A 226 13.03 -2.53 -1.73
CA PRO A 226 12.36 -1.43 -2.42
C PRO A 226 12.76 -0.08 -1.79
N ASP A 227 12.99 0.90 -2.65
CA ASP A 227 13.40 2.26 -2.31
C ASP A 227 12.29 3.27 -2.63
N GLY A 228 12.58 4.57 -2.43
CA GLY A 228 11.61 5.65 -2.62
C GLY A 228 11.02 5.71 -4.04
N ASN A 229 11.74 5.17 -5.03
CA ASN A 229 11.30 5.07 -6.42
C ASN A 229 10.24 3.98 -6.65
N SER A 230 10.06 3.10 -5.67
CA SER A 230 9.18 1.93 -5.70
C SER A 230 7.90 2.14 -4.86
N THR A 231 7.55 3.40 -4.55
CA THR A 231 6.49 3.76 -3.57
C THR A 231 5.11 4.04 -4.16
N PHE A 232 4.96 4.05 -5.49
CA PHE A 232 3.70 4.46 -6.11
C PHE A 232 2.51 3.58 -5.69
N GLY A 233 1.37 4.24 -5.49
CA GLY A 233 0.10 3.62 -5.17
C GLY A 233 -1.08 4.36 -5.80
N ILE A 234 -2.25 3.75 -5.73
CA ILE A 234 -3.53 4.33 -6.13
C ILE A 234 -4.35 4.68 -4.89
N ASP A 235 -5.23 5.66 -5.00
CA ASP A 235 -6.16 6.10 -3.96
C ASP A 235 -7.63 5.74 -4.27
N ARG A 236 -7.91 5.18 -5.45
CA ARG A 236 -9.25 4.80 -5.94
C ARG A 236 -10.31 5.92 -5.90
N GLU A 237 -9.96 7.14 -5.52
CA GLU A 237 -10.82 8.34 -5.50
C GLU A 237 -12.15 8.13 -4.76
N GLY A 238 -12.13 7.45 -3.61
CA GLY A 238 -13.35 7.15 -2.84
C GLY A 238 -14.20 6.00 -3.41
N LYS A 239 -13.69 5.23 -4.38
CA LYS A 239 -14.40 4.10 -5.00
C LYS A 239 -13.95 2.78 -4.38
N SER A 240 -14.88 2.15 -3.66
CA SER A 240 -14.70 0.81 -3.08
C SER A 240 -14.26 -0.24 -4.11
N VAL A 241 -13.48 -1.21 -3.64
CA VAL A 241 -13.07 -2.38 -4.40
C VAL A 241 -14.03 -3.51 -4.10
N SER A 242 -14.72 -4.02 -5.12
CA SER A 242 -15.66 -5.12 -4.95
C SER A 242 -14.96 -6.40 -4.47
N ARG A 243 -15.69 -7.28 -3.76
CA ARG A 243 -15.17 -8.57 -3.32
C ARG A 243 -14.63 -9.43 -4.47
N SER A 244 -15.25 -9.36 -5.66
CA SER A 244 -14.81 -10.09 -6.85
C SER A 244 -13.46 -9.62 -7.39
N SER A 245 -13.05 -8.38 -7.08
CA SER A 245 -11.76 -7.82 -7.47
C SER A 245 -10.65 -8.13 -6.46
N ILE A 246 -11.00 -8.60 -5.26
CA ILE A 246 -10.04 -9.08 -4.25
C ILE A 246 -9.57 -10.48 -4.64
N ALA A 247 -8.30 -10.57 -5.04
CA ALA A 247 -7.66 -11.81 -5.44
C ALA A 247 -7.24 -12.67 -4.23
N LYS A 248 -6.77 -12.02 -3.16
CA LYS A 248 -6.27 -12.70 -1.96
C LYS A 248 -6.38 -11.78 -0.74
N ILE A 249 -6.62 -12.39 0.42
CA ILE A 249 -6.44 -11.75 1.72
C ILE A 249 -5.31 -12.51 2.40
N GLU A 250 -4.23 -11.81 2.69
CA GLU A 250 -3.03 -12.38 3.27
C GLU A 250 -2.90 -11.94 4.72
N PHE A 251 -3.28 -12.80 5.65
CA PHE A 251 -3.03 -12.57 7.07
C PHE A 251 -1.56 -12.87 7.41
N LEU A 252 -0.91 -11.92 8.09
CA LEU A 252 0.50 -11.97 8.43
C LEU A 252 0.68 -12.41 9.89
N PRO A 253 1.72 -13.19 10.22
CA PRO A 253 2.02 -13.55 11.61
C PRO A 253 2.18 -12.30 12.49
N HIS A 254 1.65 -12.32 13.72
CA HIS A 254 1.67 -11.18 14.65
C HIS A 254 3.08 -10.67 15.03
N GLY A 255 4.15 -11.42 14.73
CA GLY A 255 5.53 -11.06 15.07
C GLY A 255 6.43 -10.73 13.86
N GLN A 256 5.87 -10.55 12.66
CA GLN A 256 6.64 -10.15 11.46
C GLN A 256 6.63 -8.64 11.19
N ILE A 257 5.97 -7.85 12.03
CA ILE A 257 5.83 -6.41 11.88
C ILE A 257 6.44 -5.80 13.14
N CYS A 258 7.70 -5.39 13.06
CA CYS A 258 8.46 -4.74 14.12
C CYS A 258 8.63 -3.27 13.77
#